data_AF-A0A101I4R0-F1
#
_entry.id   AF-A0A101I4R0-F1
#
_cell.length_a   1.000
_cell.length_b   1.000
_cell.length_c   1.000
_cell.angle_alpha   90.00
_cell.angle_beta   90.00
_cell.angle_gamma   90.00
#
_symmetry.space_group_name_H-M   'P 1'
#
loop_
_entity.id
_entity.type
_entity.pdbx_description
1 polymer ?
#
loop_
_entity_poly.entity_id
_entity_poly.type
_entity_poly.pdbx_seq_one_letter_code
_entity_poly.pdbx_strand_id
1 'polypeptide(L)'
;MRDFAFFDLWAKPMGLLYILGALREQQNHVNLIDCISDSSSADRRYGRKAPKRFEIPKPEAYRGIPRRYWHFGLTREELASRVHSLPRPDLVLVTSSMTYWYKGVFWCIEQLRKILPGVPVVLGGVYPVLCPDHALLSGADEIQTVPMPLPVSMPAMDLYRRLSYGVAITSTGCPRRCSYCASSLLWPSFIQRNLRDLMAEIDLQIDLGAADLAFYDDSLLIGKEDHFYPICEELAARHPGLRLHTPNGLHVREIDHTCASTLYRTGFRTIRLSLEGIDPANRQAGARKTSPGDYSAAVANLLEAGFRPDQVETYVLAGLPGQRAYDVASSIGFVRSMGARAKLAQFSPIPGTPLFNEVVRTHPEVQEEPLLQNNTFYSPYVSGEITPEELQSLKDLARTPG
;
A
#
# COMPACT_ATOMS: atom_id res chain seq x y z
N MET A 1 -0.73 10.27 10.32
CA MET A 1 -1.99 9.76 9.71
C MET A 1 -3.12 9.90 10.70
N ARG A 2 -4.38 10.07 10.27
CA ARG A 2 -5.56 10.05 11.14
C ARG A 2 -6.62 9.12 10.56
N ASP A 3 -7.03 8.09 11.29
CA ASP A 3 -7.91 7.02 10.79
C ASP A 3 -8.46 6.12 11.93
N PHE A 4 -9.32 5.15 11.60
CA PHE A 4 -9.78 4.09 12.51
C PHE A 4 -8.75 2.98 12.74
N ALA A 5 -7.89 2.73 11.75
CA ALA A 5 -6.90 1.66 11.78
C ALA A 5 -5.69 2.01 10.91
N PHE A 6 -4.53 1.52 11.32
CA PHE A 6 -3.32 1.52 10.51
C PHE A 6 -2.73 0.11 10.51
N PHE A 7 -2.37 -0.39 9.34
CA PHE A 7 -1.68 -1.66 9.18
C PHE A 7 -0.34 -1.40 8.50
N ASP A 8 0.74 -1.66 9.23
CA ASP A 8 2.06 -1.66 8.63
C ASP A 8 2.19 -2.88 7.70
N LEU A 9 2.15 -2.61 6.40
CA LEU A 9 2.35 -3.57 5.33
C LEU A 9 3.77 -3.49 4.77
N TRP A 10 4.78 -3.17 5.60
CA TRP A 10 6.14 -2.85 5.17
C TRP A 10 6.21 -1.51 4.45
N ALA A 11 5.44 -0.53 4.93
CA ALA A 11 5.31 0.75 4.23
C ALA A 11 6.58 1.60 4.38
N LYS A 12 7.00 2.21 3.28
CA LYS A 12 8.02 3.27 3.21
C LYS A 12 7.56 4.32 2.19
N PRO A 13 7.84 5.62 2.42
CA PRO A 13 7.47 6.68 1.48
C PRO A 13 8.45 6.70 0.29
N MET A 14 8.49 5.63 -0.51
CA MET A 14 9.52 5.42 -1.55
C MET A 14 9.64 6.59 -2.52
N GLY A 15 8.52 7.15 -2.98
CA GLY A 15 8.55 8.35 -3.84
C GLY A 15 9.29 9.54 -3.21
N LEU A 16 9.09 9.79 -1.92
CA LEU A 16 9.81 10.82 -1.19
C LEU A 16 11.30 10.46 -1.05
N LEU A 17 11.62 9.20 -0.76
CA LEU A 17 13.01 8.75 -0.58
C LEU A 17 13.81 8.86 -1.88
N TYR A 18 13.20 8.60 -3.04
CA TYR A 18 13.80 8.87 -4.35
C TYR A 18 14.04 10.37 -4.58
N ILE A 19 13.07 11.22 -4.24
CA ILE A 19 13.24 12.69 -4.33
C ILE A 19 14.41 13.15 -3.47
N LEU A 20 14.50 12.67 -2.22
CA LEU A 20 15.61 13.02 -1.33
C LEU A 20 16.96 12.52 -1.86
N GLY A 21 17.00 11.34 -2.47
CA GLY A 21 18.18 10.83 -3.18
C GLY A 21 18.63 11.75 -4.30
N ALA A 22 17.71 12.09 -5.21
CA ALA A 22 17.98 13.00 -6.33
C ALA A 22 18.43 14.39 -5.86
N LEU A 23 17.81 14.95 -4.83
CA LEU A 23 18.23 16.24 -4.24
C LEU A 23 19.66 16.17 -3.68
N ARG A 24 20.02 15.06 -3.04
CA ARG A 24 21.37 14.83 -2.51
C ARG A 24 22.43 14.74 -3.62
N GLU A 25 22.10 14.10 -4.75
CA GLU A 25 22.98 14.06 -5.93
C GLU A 25 23.24 15.47 -6.49
N GLN A 26 22.28 16.39 -6.32
CA GLN A 26 22.44 17.82 -6.62
C GLN A 26 23.07 18.62 -5.45
N GLN A 27 23.80 17.95 -4.56
CA GLN A 27 24.53 18.54 -3.43
C GLN A 27 23.67 19.23 -2.37
N ASN A 28 22.37 18.92 -2.29
CA ASN A 28 21.50 19.43 -1.23
C ASN A 28 21.63 18.59 0.05
N HIS A 29 21.50 19.25 1.21
CA HIS A 29 21.35 18.56 2.49
C HIS A 29 19.90 18.09 2.68
N VAL A 30 19.73 16.80 2.93
CA VAL A 30 18.41 16.17 3.09
C VAL A 30 18.27 15.51 4.45
N ASN A 31 17.09 15.64 5.05
CA ASN A 31 16.71 14.99 6.30
C ASN A 31 15.33 14.34 6.14
N LEU A 32 15.06 13.30 6.91
CA LEU A 32 13.78 12.59 6.89
C LEU A 32 13.16 12.61 8.29
N ILE A 33 11.87 12.97 8.36
CA ILE A 33 11.01 12.71 9.52
C ILE A 33 9.89 11.80 9.05
N ASP A 34 9.99 10.52 9.37
CA ASP A 34 8.92 9.55 9.11
C ASP A 34 8.04 9.48 10.35
N CYS A 35 6.94 10.25 10.34
CA CYS A 35 6.05 10.38 11.49
C CYS A 35 5.48 9.05 11.99
N ILE A 36 5.42 8.01 11.15
CA ILE A 36 4.94 6.68 11.52
C ILE A 36 6.10 5.89 12.11
N SER A 37 7.19 5.72 11.35
CA SER A 37 8.36 4.96 11.78
C SER A 37 8.97 5.49 13.07
N ASP A 38 9.13 6.81 13.20
CA ASP A 38 9.77 7.46 14.35
C ASP A 38 8.94 7.40 15.64
N SER A 39 7.65 7.12 15.50
CA SER A 39 6.71 6.92 16.60
C SER A 39 6.58 5.47 17.05
N SER A 40 7.26 4.54 16.39
CA SER A 40 7.07 3.09 16.61
C SER A 40 7.22 2.71 18.08
N SER A 41 6.23 2.00 18.61
CA SER A 41 6.17 1.65 20.04
C SER A 41 6.23 0.15 20.33
N ALA A 42 5.97 -0.70 19.33
CA ALA A 42 5.98 -2.15 19.52
C ALA A 42 6.40 -2.89 18.25
N ASP A 43 7.18 -3.96 18.44
CA ASP A 43 7.61 -4.83 17.35
C ASP A 43 6.48 -5.75 16.88
N ARG A 44 6.51 -6.07 15.59
CA ARG A 44 5.61 -7.01 14.90
C ARG A 44 6.47 -8.02 14.12
N ARG A 45 5.81 -9.07 13.61
CA ARG A 45 6.44 -10.12 12.82
C ARG A 45 7.15 -9.52 11.59
N TYR A 46 8.36 -10.02 11.31
CA TYR A 46 9.21 -9.62 10.18
C TYR A 46 9.69 -8.16 10.25
N GLY A 47 10.13 -7.74 11.44
CA GLY A 47 10.76 -6.43 11.66
C GLY A 47 9.81 -5.22 11.62
N ARG A 48 8.54 -5.42 11.22
CA ARG A 48 7.50 -4.39 11.19
C ARG A 48 7.23 -3.80 12.56
N LYS A 49 6.64 -2.61 12.62
CA LYS A 49 6.35 -1.93 13.88
C LYS A 49 4.97 -1.31 13.91
N ALA A 50 4.37 -1.29 15.10
CA ALA A 50 3.14 -0.54 15.33
C ALA A 50 3.49 0.91 15.76
N PRO A 51 2.94 1.94 15.09
CA PRO A 51 3.13 3.32 15.53
C PRO A 51 2.36 3.59 16.82
N LYS A 52 2.81 4.59 17.59
CA LYS A 52 1.97 5.22 18.62
C LYS A 52 0.66 5.69 18.01
N ARG A 53 -0.38 5.63 18.83
CA ARG A 53 -1.69 6.17 18.50
C ARG A 53 -2.34 6.81 19.71
N PHE A 54 -3.08 7.88 19.49
CA PHE A 54 -3.89 8.54 20.51
C PHE A 54 -5.27 8.87 19.96
N GLU A 55 -6.28 8.72 20.81
CA GLU A 55 -7.67 8.91 20.42
C GLU A 55 -7.92 10.40 20.20
N ILE A 56 -8.62 10.73 19.12
CA ILE A 56 -8.98 12.11 18.76
C ILE A 56 -10.47 12.18 18.40
N PRO A 57 -11.09 13.37 18.49
CA PRO A 57 -12.47 13.54 18.03
C PRO A 57 -12.63 13.13 16.56
N LYS A 58 -13.77 12.52 16.25
CA LYS A 58 -14.11 12.17 14.86
C LYS A 58 -14.38 13.44 14.06
N PRO A 59 -13.97 13.48 12.78
CA PRO A 59 -14.48 14.48 11.85
C PRO A 59 -15.97 14.26 11.61
N GLU A 60 -16.64 15.28 11.09
CA GLU A 60 -18.10 15.30 10.91
C GLU A 60 -18.62 14.13 10.08
N ALA A 61 -17.94 13.84 8.96
CA ALA A 61 -18.22 12.71 8.08
C ALA A 61 -18.30 11.35 8.80
N TYR A 62 -17.66 11.24 9.97
CA TYR A 62 -17.53 10.01 10.73
C TYR A 62 -18.37 9.98 12.03
N ARG A 63 -19.14 11.03 12.32
CA ARG A 63 -19.84 11.22 13.61
C ARG A 63 -20.62 9.98 14.06
N GLY A 64 -21.34 9.32 13.14
CA GLY A 64 -22.21 8.17 13.42
C GLY A 64 -21.50 6.80 13.53
N ILE A 65 -20.20 6.71 13.30
CA ILE A 65 -19.52 5.40 13.25
C ILE A 65 -19.18 4.92 14.66
N PRO A 66 -19.53 3.69 15.07
CA PRO A 66 -19.23 3.14 16.39
C PRO A 66 -17.77 2.65 16.53
N ARG A 67 -16.79 3.42 16.04
CA ARG A 67 -15.36 3.11 16.13
C ARG A 67 -14.57 4.27 16.68
N ARG A 68 -13.47 4.00 17.38
CA ARG A 68 -12.55 5.05 17.83
C ARG A 68 -11.74 5.58 16.65
N TYR A 69 -11.50 6.88 16.66
CA TYR A 69 -10.71 7.56 15.63
C TYR A 69 -9.39 8.00 16.24
N TRP A 70 -8.30 7.75 15.53
CA TRP A 70 -6.96 7.84 16.09
C TRP A 70 -6.09 8.75 15.24
N HIS A 71 -5.21 9.47 15.90
CA HIS A 71 -3.99 9.96 15.27
C HIS A 71 -2.91 8.89 15.41
N PHE A 72 -2.36 8.44 14.29
CA PHE A 72 -1.22 7.54 14.23
C PHE A 72 0.04 8.33 13.87
N GLY A 73 1.10 8.13 14.65
CA GLY A 73 2.39 8.78 14.46
C GLY A 73 2.81 9.66 15.64
N LEU A 74 3.81 10.51 15.38
CA LEU A 74 4.32 11.50 16.33
C LEU A 74 3.21 12.44 16.85
N THR A 75 3.30 12.83 18.13
CA THR A 75 2.52 13.95 18.68
C THR A 75 3.01 15.30 18.14
N ARG A 76 2.31 16.38 18.48
CA ARG A 76 2.75 17.74 18.14
C ARG A 76 4.12 18.06 18.76
N GLU A 77 4.30 17.71 20.02
CA GLU A 77 5.51 17.96 20.80
C GLU A 77 6.68 17.13 20.27
N GLU A 78 6.43 15.85 19.94
CA GLU A 78 7.43 14.98 19.33
C GLU A 78 7.83 15.47 17.94
N LEU A 79 6.87 15.86 17.09
CA LEU A 79 7.15 16.43 15.77
C LEU A 79 7.98 17.72 15.89
N ALA A 80 7.57 18.63 16.78
CA ALA A 80 8.32 19.85 17.04
C ALA A 80 9.74 19.54 17.52
N SER A 81 9.91 18.63 18.48
CA SER A 81 11.23 18.23 18.98
C SER A 81 12.12 17.68 17.86
N ARG A 82 11.57 16.84 16.97
CA ARG A 82 12.30 16.31 15.81
C ARG A 82 12.72 17.42 14.85
N VAL A 83 11.81 18.32 14.50
CA VAL A 83 12.12 19.44 13.60
C VAL A 83 13.19 20.35 14.19
N HIS A 84 13.10 20.72 15.48
CA HIS A 84 14.11 21.57 16.14
C HIS A 84 15.47 20.88 16.32
N SER A 85 15.53 19.55 16.28
CA SER A 85 16.80 18.81 16.35
C SER A 85 17.58 18.79 15.03
N LEU A 86 16.97 19.28 13.95
CA LEU A 86 17.57 19.34 12.62
C LEU A 86 17.96 20.79 12.29
N PRO A 87 18.92 21.00 11.36
CA PRO A 87 19.12 22.31 10.76
C PRO A 87 17.81 22.85 10.18
N ARG A 88 17.59 24.16 10.31
CA ARG A 88 16.42 24.81 9.72
C ARG A 88 16.44 24.60 8.19
N PRO A 89 15.40 24.00 7.59
CA PRO A 89 15.39 23.73 6.16
C PRO A 89 14.94 24.96 5.35
N ASP A 90 15.35 25.00 4.08
CA ASP A 90 14.87 25.96 3.08
C ASP A 90 13.56 25.50 2.40
N LEU A 91 13.24 24.20 2.48
CA LEU A 91 12.07 23.59 1.87
C LEU A 91 11.62 22.38 2.69
N VAL A 92 10.30 22.19 2.85
CA VAL A 92 9.73 20.99 3.47
C VAL A 92 8.86 20.23 2.46
N LEU A 93 9.15 18.94 2.29
CA LEU A 93 8.35 18.04 1.46
C LEU A 93 7.46 17.16 2.34
N VAL A 94 6.16 17.17 2.07
CA VAL A 94 5.16 16.32 2.76
C VAL A 94 4.57 15.35 1.74
N THR A 95 4.44 14.07 2.11
CA THR A 95 3.85 13.06 1.23
C THR A 95 2.65 12.35 1.87
N SER A 96 1.70 11.94 1.04
CA SER A 96 0.58 11.09 1.45
C SER A 96 0.22 10.06 0.39
N SER A 97 0.01 8.81 0.83
CA SER A 97 -0.30 7.67 -0.04
C SER A 97 -1.79 7.38 -0.20
N MET A 98 -2.66 7.91 0.68
CA MET A 98 -4.10 7.64 0.67
C MET A 98 -4.88 8.95 0.71
N THR A 99 -5.99 9.01 -0.02
CA THR A 99 -6.85 10.20 -0.12
C THR A 99 -7.54 10.51 1.22
N TYR A 100 -8.11 9.51 1.87
CA TYR A 100 -8.79 9.62 3.17
C TYR A 100 -7.86 9.86 4.36
N TRP A 101 -6.53 9.97 4.16
CA TRP A 101 -5.58 10.37 5.22
C TRP A 101 -5.34 11.88 5.29
N TYR A 102 -6.00 12.67 4.45
CA TYR A 102 -5.75 14.11 4.33
C TYR A 102 -5.86 14.87 5.67
N LYS A 103 -6.74 14.46 6.60
CA LYS A 103 -6.84 15.13 7.92
C LYS A 103 -5.52 15.06 8.70
N GLY A 104 -4.74 13.98 8.52
CA GLY A 104 -3.40 13.85 9.09
C GLY A 104 -2.37 14.72 8.36
N VAL A 105 -2.51 14.87 7.04
CA VAL A 105 -1.66 15.72 6.19
C VAL A 105 -1.87 17.20 6.55
N PHE A 106 -3.12 17.65 6.62
CA PHE A 106 -3.48 19.03 6.94
C PHE A 106 -2.97 19.40 8.33
N TRP A 107 -3.14 18.50 9.31
CA TRP A 107 -2.57 18.69 10.64
C TRP A 107 -1.04 18.82 10.60
N CYS A 108 -0.36 17.97 9.81
CA CYS A 108 1.10 17.99 9.73
C CYS A 108 1.59 19.32 9.14
N ILE A 109 1.00 19.77 8.03
CA ILE A 109 1.32 21.05 7.40
C ILE A 109 1.02 22.22 8.35
N GLU A 110 -0.13 22.20 9.04
CA GLU A 110 -0.47 23.21 10.04
C GLU A 110 0.59 23.31 11.16
N GLN A 111 1.07 22.17 11.66
CA GLN A 111 2.14 22.17 12.67
C GLN A 111 3.46 22.67 12.09
N LEU A 112 3.83 22.23 10.89
CA LEU A 112 5.06 22.65 10.22
C LEU A 112 5.09 24.17 10.01
N ARG A 113 3.99 24.78 9.58
CA ARG A 113 3.89 26.25 9.41
C ARG A 113 4.07 27.01 10.73
N LYS A 114 3.61 26.42 11.85
CA LYS A 114 3.80 27.00 13.19
C LYS A 114 5.23 26.86 13.69
N ILE A 115 5.88 25.72 13.40
CA ILE A 115 7.24 25.41 13.85
C ILE A 115 8.30 26.13 12.99
N LEU A 116 8.05 26.23 11.68
CA LEU A 116 8.96 26.76 10.66
C LEU A 116 8.31 27.93 9.90
N PRO A 117 8.01 29.07 10.56
CA PRO A 117 7.37 30.19 9.90
C PRO A 117 8.21 30.70 8.73
N GLY A 118 7.61 30.82 7.55
CA GLY A 118 8.24 31.30 6.32
C GLY A 118 9.01 30.26 5.51
N VAL A 119 9.10 29.00 5.95
CA VAL A 119 9.68 27.92 5.13
C VAL A 119 8.59 27.34 4.22
N PRO A 120 8.78 27.32 2.89
CA PRO A 120 7.82 26.73 1.96
C PRO A 120 7.57 25.23 2.22
N VAL A 121 6.31 24.83 2.14
CA VAL A 121 5.86 23.44 2.28
C VAL A 121 5.25 22.97 0.96
N VAL A 122 5.78 21.88 0.40
CA VAL A 122 5.28 21.25 -0.83
C VAL A 122 4.64 19.91 -0.50
N LEU A 123 3.40 19.70 -0.94
CA LEU A 123 2.67 18.45 -0.76
C LEU A 123 2.70 17.59 -2.04
N GLY A 124 3.20 16.37 -1.94
CA GLY A 124 3.22 15.38 -3.03
C GLY A 124 2.66 14.01 -2.63
N GLY A 125 2.78 13.05 -3.53
CA GLY A 125 2.30 11.67 -3.36
C GLY A 125 0.96 11.40 -4.06
N VAL A 126 0.35 10.25 -3.73
CA VAL A 126 -0.88 9.75 -4.39
C VAL A 126 -2.07 10.67 -4.14
N TYR A 127 -2.20 11.20 -2.92
CA TYR A 127 -3.35 12.05 -2.56
C TYR A 127 -3.50 13.31 -3.43
N PRO A 128 -2.50 14.21 -3.55
CA PRO A 128 -2.64 15.42 -4.37
C PRO A 128 -2.75 15.12 -5.88
N VAL A 129 -2.30 13.95 -6.34
CA VAL A 129 -2.51 13.52 -7.74
C VAL A 129 -3.96 13.12 -7.99
N LEU A 130 -4.59 12.40 -7.05
CA LEU A 130 -5.97 11.90 -7.21
C LEU A 130 -7.03 12.91 -6.75
N CYS A 131 -6.70 13.83 -5.85
CA CYS A 131 -7.61 14.84 -5.31
C CYS A 131 -6.97 16.24 -5.34
N PRO A 132 -6.59 16.77 -6.52
CA PRO A 132 -5.84 18.02 -6.62
C PRO A 132 -6.59 19.21 -5.99
N ASP A 133 -7.87 19.38 -6.32
CA ASP A 133 -8.67 20.51 -5.85
C ASP A 133 -8.82 20.50 -4.32
N HIS A 134 -9.06 19.31 -3.74
CA HIS A 134 -9.13 19.16 -2.29
C HIS A 134 -7.74 19.31 -1.62
N ALA A 135 -6.66 18.93 -2.29
CA ALA A 135 -5.30 19.09 -1.77
C ALA A 135 -4.84 20.56 -1.69
N LEU A 136 -5.39 21.46 -2.51
CA LEU A 136 -5.16 22.91 -2.41
C LEU A 136 -5.59 23.48 -1.04
N LEU A 137 -6.57 22.86 -0.39
CA LEU A 137 -7.07 23.26 0.93
C LEU A 137 -6.11 22.91 2.08
N SER A 138 -5.00 22.23 1.80
CA SER A 138 -4.08 21.70 2.82
C SER A 138 -3.27 22.76 3.56
N GLY A 139 -3.16 23.97 2.99
CA GLY A 139 -2.28 25.04 3.47
C GLY A 139 -0.80 24.84 3.09
N ALA A 140 -0.48 23.86 2.24
CA ALA A 140 0.81 23.80 1.55
C ALA A 140 0.96 25.01 0.63
N ASP A 141 2.20 25.47 0.44
CA ASP A 141 2.50 26.58 -0.47
C ASP A 141 2.47 26.10 -1.93
N GLU A 142 2.79 24.82 -2.18
CA GLU A 142 2.67 24.18 -3.49
C GLU A 142 2.15 22.74 -3.36
N ILE A 143 1.47 22.25 -4.41
CA ILE A 143 1.04 20.85 -4.52
C ILE A 143 1.54 20.21 -5.81
N GLN A 144 2.06 18.99 -5.72
CA GLN A 144 2.45 18.19 -6.87
C GLN A 144 1.27 17.31 -7.30
N THR A 145 0.60 17.68 -8.39
CA THR A 145 -0.58 16.98 -8.92
C THR A 145 -0.28 16.03 -10.08
N VAL A 146 0.93 16.09 -10.62
CA VAL A 146 1.39 15.23 -11.73
C VAL A 146 2.55 14.37 -11.23
N PRO A 147 2.57 13.06 -11.54
CA PRO A 147 3.74 12.22 -11.26
C PRO A 147 5.02 12.83 -11.83
N MET A 148 6.05 12.95 -11.00
CA MET A 148 7.33 13.53 -11.41
C MET A 148 8.20 12.42 -12.01
N PRO A 149 8.59 12.52 -13.30
CA PRO A 149 9.51 11.57 -13.90
C PRO A 149 10.92 11.86 -13.38
N LEU A 150 11.27 11.28 -12.25
CA LEU A 150 12.62 11.42 -11.69
C LEU A 150 13.56 10.42 -12.37
N PRO A 151 14.80 10.83 -12.68
CA PRO A 151 15.84 9.88 -13.04
C PRO A 151 16.00 8.88 -11.89
N VAL A 152 16.31 7.63 -12.23
CA VAL A 152 16.56 6.59 -11.23
C VAL A 152 17.76 7.03 -10.38
N SER A 153 17.49 7.45 -9.15
CA SER A 153 18.47 7.87 -8.15
C SER A 153 18.43 6.88 -7.00
N MET A 154 19.54 6.69 -6.29
CA MET A 154 19.56 5.84 -5.10
C MET A 154 18.60 6.42 -4.05
N PRO A 155 17.58 5.68 -3.55
CA PRO A 155 16.66 6.19 -2.54
C PRO A 155 17.45 6.44 -1.25
N ALA A 156 17.15 7.55 -0.56
CA ALA A 156 17.82 7.96 0.67
C ALA A 156 17.43 7.09 1.89
N MET A 157 17.51 5.76 1.75
CA MET A 157 17.18 4.76 2.77
C MET A 157 18.11 4.85 3.99
N ASP A 158 19.33 5.36 3.81
CA ASP A 158 20.33 5.62 4.87
C ASP A 158 19.86 6.67 5.89
N LEU A 159 18.85 7.48 5.55
CA LEU A 159 18.23 8.41 6.51
C LEU A 159 17.47 7.68 7.63
N TYR A 160 17.17 6.38 7.46
CA TYR A 160 16.73 5.54 8.56
C TYR A 160 17.94 5.03 9.35
N ARG A 161 17.97 5.26 10.67
CA ARG A 161 19.09 4.83 11.55
C ARG A 161 19.43 3.33 11.46
N ARG A 162 18.41 2.49 11.28
CA ARG A 162 18.54 1.04 11.06
C ARG A 162 17.26 0.54 10.39
N LEU A 163 17.41 -0.31 9.38
CA LEU A 163 16.28 -0.95 8.74
C LEU A 163 16.05 -2.33 9.36
N SER A 164 14.82 -2.59 9.78
CA SER A 164 14.39 -3.95 10.14
C SER A 164 13.85 -4.72 8.94
N TYR A 165 13.40 -3.99 7.91
CA TYR A 165 12.98 -4.50 6.62
C TYR A 165 13.30 -3.48 5.52
N GLY A 166 13.49 -3.97 4.30
CA GLY A 166 13.61 -3.20 3.08
C GLY A 166 12.34 -3.26 2.22
N VAL A 167 12.29 -2.40 1.22
CA VAL A 167 11.24 -2.34 0.21
C VAL A 167 11.88 -2.31 -1.18
N ALA A 168 11.35 -3.13 -2.09
CA ALA A 168 11.73 -3.15 -3.49
C ALA A 168 10.53 -2.78 -4.36
N ILE A 169 10.75 -1.89 -5.31
CA ILE A 169 9.83 -1.61 -6.42
C ILE A 169 10.62 -1.92 -7.67
N THR A 170 10.33 -3.06 -8.30
CA THR A 170 11.10 -3.56 -9.47
C THR A 170 10.49 -3.10 -10.79
N SER A 171 9.24 -2.65 -10.74
CA SER A 171 8.44 -2.14 -11.85
C SER A 171 7.39 -1.15 -11.33
N THR A 172 6.99 -0.22 -12.18
CA THR A 172 5.88 0.71 -11.93
C THR A 172 4.77 0.49 -12.94
N GLY A 173 3.54 0.78 -12.52
CA GLY A 173 2.34 0.60 -13.33
C GLY A 173 1.91 -0.85 -13.50
N CYS A 174 0.80 -1.02 -14.20
CA CYS A 174 0.18 -2.32 -14.45
C CYS A 174 -0.40 -2.34 -15.87
N PRO A 175 -0.18 -3.41 -16.66
CA PRO A 175 -0.79 -3.54 -17.99
C PRO A 175 -2.29 -3.87 -17.92
N ARG A 176 -2.83 -4.18 -16.73
CA ARG A 176 -4.26 -4.41 -16.52
C ARG A 176 -5.00 -3.08 -16.34
N ARG A 177 -6.33 -3.13 -16.47
CA ARG A 177 -7.24 -1.97 -16.39
C ARG A 177 -8.44 -2.29 -15.49
N CYS A 178 -8.17 -2.72 -14.27
CA CYS A 178 -9.23 -3.00 -13.29
C CYS A 178 -9.96 -1.69 -12.96
N SER A 179 -11.29 -1.70 -12.96
CA SER A 179 -12.11 -0.50 -12.81
C SER A 179 -12.05 0.14 -11.43
N TYR A 180 -11.53 -0.57 -10.42
CA TYR A 180 -11.32 -0.07 -9.05
C TYR A 180 -9.90 0.44 -8.78
N CYS A 181 -8.94 0.25 -9.70
CA CYS A 181 -7.52 0.45 -9.40
C CYS A 181 -6.96 1.71 -10.07
N ALA A 182 -6.24 2.53 -9.30
CA ALA A 182 -5.62 3.76 -9.81
C ALA A 182 -4.21 3.57 -10.41
N SER A 183 -3.70 2.34 -10.52
CA SER A 183 -2.35 2.08 -11.02
C SER A 183 -2.08 2.77 -12.38
N SER A 184 -3.00 2.68 -13.35
CA SER A 184 -2.83 3.33 -14.66
C SER A 184 -3.01 4.84 -14.65
N LEU A 185 -3.61 5.42 -13.60
CA LEU A 185 -3.71 6.87 -13.42
C LEU A 185 -2.40 7.43 -12.86
N LEU A 186 -1.81 6.71 -11.89
CA LEU A 186 -0.56 7.08 -11.24
C LEU A 186 0.66 6.76 -12.10
N TRP A 187 0.60 5.66 -12.85
CA TRP A 187 1.66 5.13 -13.70
C TRP A 187 1.06 4.67 -15.04
N PRO A 188 0.98 5.55 -16.04
CA PRO A 188 0.28 5.26 -17.31
C PRO A 188 0.85 4.09 -18.11
N SER A 189 2.14 3.80 -17.90
CA SER A 189 2.88 2.72 -18.58
C SER A 189 3.42 1.73 -17.57
N PHE A 190 3.48 0.45 -17.96
CA PHE A 190 4.22 -0.57 -17.23
C PHE A 190 5.69 -0.48 -17.59
N ILE A 191 6.56 -0.24 -16.60
CA ILE A 191 7.99 -0.08 -16.81
C ILE A 191 8.72 -0.95 -15.79
N GLN A 192 9.55 -1.86 -16.28
CA GLN A 192 10.47 -2.66 -15.47
C GLN A 192 11.81 -1.92 -15.34
N ARG A 193 12.41 -2.00 -14.14
CA ARG A 193 13.66 -1.32 -13.83
C ARG A 193 14.86 -2.15 -14.23
N ASN A 194 16.00 -1.49 -14.39
CA ASN A 194 17.26 -2.18 -14.63
C ASN A 194 17.66 -3.02 -13.40
N LEU A 195 18.06 -4.27 -13.64
CA LEU A 195 18.47 -5.21 -12.60
C LEU A 195 19.65 -4.69 -11.77
N ARG A 196 20.65 -4.05 -12.39
CA ARG A 196 21.85 -3.55 -11.69
C ARG A 196 21.48 -2.50 -10.65
N ASP A 197 20.69 -1.51 -11.05
CA ASP A 197 20.30 -0.41 -10.17
C ASP A 197 19.43 -0.95 -9.02
N LEU A 198 18.48 -1.84 -9.33
CA LEU A 198 17.64 -2.49 -8.34
C LEU A 198 18.47 -3.29 -7.31
N MET A 199 19.45 -4.07 -7.77
CA MET A 199 20.30 -4.84 -6.85
C MET A 199 21.14 -3.92 -5.96
N ALA A 200 21.68 -2.82 -6.49
CA ALA A 200 22.42 -1.86 -5.69
C ALA A 200 21.55 -1.23 -4.58
N GLU A 201 20.26 -0.95 -4.86
CA GLU A 201 19.32 -0.47 -3.86
C GLU A 201 18.98 -1.50 -2.79
N ILE A 202 18.88 -2.78 -3.17
CA ILE A 202 18.62 -3.86 -2.23
C ILE A 202 19.85 -4.11 -1.35
N ASP A 203 21.04 -4.14 -1.94
CA ASP A 203 22.32 -4.31 -1.25
C ASP A 203 22.48 -3.22 -0.16
N LEU A 204 22.23 -1.94 -0.50
CA LEU A 204 22.24 -0.84 0.47
C LEU A 204 21.30 -1.08 1.65
N GLN A 205 20.06 -1.52 1.39
CA GLN A 205 19.08 -1.75 2.45
C GLN A 205 19.47 -2.90 3.38
N ILE A 206 20.11 -3.94 2.84
CA ILE A 206 20.61 -5.09 3.60
C ILE A 206 21.80 -4.68 4.46
N ASP A 207 22.72 -3.87 3.91
CA ASP A 207 23.85 -3.31 4.67
C ASP A 207 23.39 -2.42 5.83
N LEU A 208 22.24 -1.73 5.67
CA LEU A 208 21.56 -0.97 6.73
C LEU A 208 20.79 -1.85 7.73
N GLY A 209 20.84 -3.18 7.56
CA GLY A 209 20.36 -4.19 8.51
C GLY A 209 19.05 -4.89 8.15
N ALA A 210 18.49 -4.66 6.96
CA ALA A 210 17.25 -5.31 6.54
C ALA A 210 17.41 -6.84 6.45
N ALA A 211 16.60 -7.57 7.21
CA ALA A 211 16.55 -9.04 7.17
C ALA A 211 15.32 -9.59 6.42
N ASP A 212 14.41 -8.69 6.05
CA ASP A 212 13.17 -8.96 5.34
C ASP A 212 13.05 -7.94 4.20
N LEU A 213 12.62 -8.36 3.01
CA LEU A 213 12.42 -7.49 1.84
C LEU A 213 11.01 -7.65 1.29
N ALA A 214 10.28 -6.54 1.13
CA ALA A 214 8.92 -6.54 0.62
C ALA A 214 8.84 -5.95 -0.81
N PHE A 215 8.23 -6.69 -1.73
CA PHE A 215 7.99 -6.25 -3.10
C PHE A 215 6.68 -5.47 -3.21
N TYR A 216 6.76 -4.23 -3.69
CA TYR A 216 5.66 -3.27 -3.76
C TYR A 216 5.15 -2.98 -5.17
N ASP A 217 5.63 -3.75 -6.14
CA ASP A 217 5.18 -3.72 -7.52
C ASP A 217 3.67 -3.90 -7.64
N ASP A 218 3.05 -3.16 -8.57
CA ASP A 218 1.65 -3.35 -8.94
C ASP A 218 1.45 -4.68 -9.72
N SER A 219 2.51 -5.21 -10.35
CA SER A 219 2.45 -6.38 -11.23
C SER A 219 3.79 -7.14 -11.30
N LEU A 220 4.29 -7.58 -10.14
CA LEU A 220 5.61 -8.21 -9.97
C LEU A 220 5.95 -9.34 -10.96
N LEU A 221 4.98 -10.21 -11.26
CA LEU A 221 5.22 -11.42 -12.05
C LEU A 221 5.00 -11.25 -13.56
N ILE A 222 4.62 -10.08 -14.03
CA ILE A 222 4.48 -9.84 -15.47
C ILE A 222 5.89 -9.81 -16.10
N GLY A 223 6.11 -10.63 -17.13
CA GLY A 223 7.44 -10.78 -17.75
C GLY A 223 8.46 -11.42 -16.80
N LYS A 224 8.01 -12.38 -15.98
CA LYS A 224 8.82 -12.99 -14.92
C LYS A 224 10.09 -13.66 -15.43
N GLU A 225 10.08 -14.21 -16.65
CA GLU A 225 11.20 -14.90 -17.27
C GLU A 225 12.41 -13.96 -17.44
N ASP A 226 12.16 -12.75 -17.96
CA ASP A 226 13.21 -11.79 -18.30
C ASP A 226 13.52 -10.80 -17.16
N HIS A 227 12.69 -10.78 -16.11
CA HIS A 227 12.79 -9.79 -15.04
C HIS A 227 12.80 -10.39 -13.64
N PHE A 228 11.73 -11.08 -13.24
CA PHE A 228 11.58 -11.59 -11.88
C PHE A 228 12.55 -12.72 -11.54
N TYR A 229 12.80 -13.66 -12.47
CA TYR A 229 13.72 -14.77 -12.24
C TYR A 229 15.18 -14.31 -12.12
N PRO A 230 15.72 -13.43 -12.99
CA PRO A 230 17.04 -12.83 -12.78
C PRO A 230 17.19 -12.14 -11.41
N ILE A 231 16.16 -11.42 -10.96
CA ILE A 231 16.16 -10.81 -9.61
C ILE A 231 16.27 -11.89 -8.53
N CYS A 232 15.49 -12.97 -8.64
CA CYS A 232 15.54 -14.08 -7.70
C CYS A 232 16.92 -14.77 -7.67
N GLU A 233 17.53 -14.98 -8.84
CA GLU A 233 18.87 -15.59 -8.95
C GLU A 233 19.92 -14.73 -8.26
N GLU A 234 19.94 -13.42 -8.51
CA GLU A 234 20.85 -12.48 -7.86
C GLU A 234 20.64 -12.42 -6.34
N LEU A 235 19.39 -12.38 -5.87
CA LEU A 235 19.07 -12.39 -4.44
C LEU A 235 19.52 -13.68 -3.75
N ALA A 236 19.26 -14.84 -4.37
CA ALA A 236 19.66 -16.12 -3.82
C ALA A 236 21.20 -16.29 -3.77
N ALA A 237 21.91 -15.74 -4.76
CA ALA A 237 23.36 -15.80 -4.83
C ALA A 237 24.04 -14.84 -3.84
N ARG A 238 23.56 -13.60 -3.73
CA ARG A 238 24.19 -12.55 -2.90
C ARG A 238 23.75 -12.59 -1.44
N HIS A 239 22.47 -12.91 -1.20
CA HIS A 239 21.83 -12.75 0.11
C HIS A 239 21.12 -14.03 0.57
N PRO A 240 21.85 -15.16 0.71
CA PRO A 240 21.25 -16.41 1.14
C PRO A 240 20.62 -16.24 2.54
N GLY A 241 19.33 -16.53 2.64
CA GLY A 241 18.57 -16.43 3.89
C GLY A 241 17.74 -15.15 4.06
N LEU A 242 17.82 -14.19 3.13
CA LEU A 242 16.91 -13.06 3.08
C LEU A 242 15.46 -13.55 2.97
N ARG A 243 14.56 -12.99 3.80
CA ARG A 243 13.14 -13.35 3.78
C ARG A 243 12.37 -12.42 2.86
N LEU A 244 11.68 -12.98 1.88
CA LEU A 244 10.98 -12.20 0.87
C LEU A 244 9.46 -12.18 1.11
N HIS A 245 8.82 -11.05 0.80
CA HIS A 245 7.40 -10.83 1.05
C HIS A 245 6.72 -10.14 -0.12
N THR A 246 5.50 -10.57 -0.43
CA THR A 246 4.64 -9.91 -1.42
C THR A 246 3.43 -9.32 -0.71
N PRO A 247 3.52 -8.10 -0.15
CA PRO A 247 2.38 -7.49 0.49
C PRO A 247 1.24 -7.16 -0.46
N ASN A 248 1.56 -6.91 -1.72
CA ASN A 248 0.62 -6.80 -2.82
C ASN A 248 0.24 -8.20 -3.34
N GLY A 249 -0.94 -8.32 -3.94
CA GLY A 249 -1.40 -9.60 -4.46
C GLY A 249 -0.74 -9.94 -5.81
N LEU A 250 -0.08 -11.09 -5.85
CA LEU A 250 0.47 -11.69 -7.06
C LEU A 250 -0.64 -12.12 -8.01
N HIS A 251 -0.43 -11.88 -9.30
CA HIS A 251 -1.38 -12.23 -10.33
C HIS A 251 -1.35 -13.75 -10.57
N VAL A 252 -2.43 -14.45 -10.23
CA VAL A 252 -2.42 -15.92 -10.16
C VAL A 252 -2.14 -16.62 -11.50
N ARG A 253 -2.49 -15.99 -12.63
CA ARG A 253 -2.17 -16.54 -13.96
C ARG A 253 -0.68 -16.68 -14.24
N GLU A 254 0.15 -15.91 -13.54
CA GLU A 254 1.60 -15.94 -13.72
C GLU A 254 2.28 -17.00 -12.83
N ILE A 255 1.51 -17.76 -12.04
CA ILE A 255 2.02 -18.74 -11.08
C ILE A 255 1.86 -20.16 -11.64
N ASP A 256 2.81 -20.54 -12.49
CA ASP A 256 3.04 -21.93 -12.90
C ASP A 256 3.99 -22.65 -11.93
N HIS A 257 4.27 -23.92 -12.21
CA HIS A 257 5.18 -24.75 -11.41
C HIS A 257 6.58 -24.11 -11.27
N THR A 258 7.14 -23.57 -12.34
CA THR A 258 8.45 -22.90 -12.31
C THR A 258 8.43 -21.68 -11.41
N CYS A 259 7.43 -20.81 -11.54
CA CYS A 259 7.27 -19.61 -10.72
C CYS A 259 7.10 -19.96 -9.24
N ALA A 260 6.25 -20.94 -8.93
CA ALA A 260 6.05 -21.41 -7.56
C ALA A 260 7.33 -21.98 -6.94
N SER A 261 8.07 -22.80 -7.68
CA SER A 261 9.36 -23.33 -7.27
C SER A 261 10.39 -22.22 -7.04
N THR A 262 10.46 -21.22 -7.92
CA THR A 262 11.33 -20.05 -7.76
C THR A 262 10.98 -19.25 -6.51
N LEU A 263 9.70 -18.91 -6.31
CA LEU A 263 9.22 -18.23 -5.10
C LEU A 263 9.65 -18.99 -3.82
N TYR A 264 9.49 -20.32 -3.82
CA TYR A 264 9.84 -21.13 -2.66
C TYR A 264 11.34 -21.13 -2.38
N ARG A 265 12.16 -21.44 -3.41
CA ARG A 265 13.62 -21.59 -3.27
C ARG A 265 14.33 -20.28 -2.96
N THR A 266 13.83 -19.15 -3.44
CA THR A 266 14.41 -17.82 -3.17
C THR A 266 14.06 -17.31 -1.77
N GLY A 267 13.20 -18.00 -1.02
CA GLY A 267 12.95 -17.67 0.39
C GLY A 267 11.75 -16.76 0.63
N PHE A 268 10.75 -16.74 -0.26
CA PHE A 268 9.49 -16.07 0.03
C PHE A 268 8.79 -16.70 1.25
N ARG A 269 8.36 -15.86 2.18
CA ARG A 269 7.70 -16.27 3.44
C ARG A 269 6.25 -15.84 3.53
N THR A 270 5.85 -14.86 2.73
CA THR A 270 4.48 -14.36 2.66
C THR A 270 4.10 -14.21 1.21
N ILE A 271 3.21 -15.09 0.75
CA ILE A 271 2.60 -15.04 -0.58
C ILE A 271 1.20 -14.47 -0.42
N ARG A 272 0.88 -13.45 -1.22
CA ARG A 272 -0.48 -12.93 -1.32
C ARG A 272 -0.94 -13.07 -2.74
N LEU A 273 -2.14 -13.60 -2.95
CA LEU A 273 -2.71 -13.84 -4.27
C LEU A 273 -3.83 -12.84 -4.56
N SER A 274 -3.88 -12.35 -5.79
CA SER A 274 -4.94 -11.49 -6.32
C SER A 274 -6.03 -12.34 -6.97
N LEU A 275 -7.05 -12.73 -6.19
CA LEU A 275 -8.29 -13.33 -6.71
C LEU A 275 -9.40 -12.27 -6.81
N GLU A 276 -9.52 -11.42 -5.77
CA GLU A 276 -10.61 -10.47 -5.51
C GLU A 276 -11.96 -11.13 -5.27
N GLY A 277 -12.41 -12.01 -6.15
CA GLY A 277 -13.63 -12.80 -5.96
C GLY A 277 -14.02 -13.58 -7.20
N ILE A 278 -14.88 -14.58 -7.02
CA ILE A 278 -15.40 -15.41 -8.12
C ILE A 278 -16.77 -14.92 -8.63
N ASP A 279 -17.34 -13.93 -7.93
CA ASP A 279 -18.64 -13.37 -8.23
C ASP A 279 -18.63 -12.44 -9.47
N PRO A 280 -19.80 -12.20 -10.10
CA PRO A 280 -19.88 -11.38 -11.30
C PRO A 280 -19.34 -9.96 -11.12
N ALA A 281 -19.60 -9.30 -9.98
CA ALA A 281 -19.16 -7.92 -9.73
C ALA A 281 -17.63 -7.84 -9.70
N ASN A 282 -16.96 -8.72 -8.93
CA ASN A 282 -15.51 -8.80 -8.90
C ASN A 282 -14.90 -9.17 -10.26
N ARG A 283 -15.46 -10.14 -10.97
CA ARG A 283 -14.94 -10.55 -12.28
C ARG A 283 -15.05 -9.42 -13.30
N GLN A 284 -16.15 -8.66 -13.30
CA GLN A 284 -16.32 -7.51 -14.17
C GLN A 284 -15.34 -6.39 -13.77
N ALA A 285 -15.27 -6.06 -12.49
CA ALA A 285 -14.43 -4.98 -11.99
C ALA A 285 -12.92 -5.25 -12.17
N GLY A 286 -12.50 -6.51 -12.04
CA GLY A 286 -11.15 -6.97 -12.32
C GLY A 286 -10.83 -7.15 -13.80
N ALA A 287 -11.70 -6.71 -14.72
CA ALA A 287 -11.55 -6.91 -16.17
C ALA A 287 -11.29 -8.39 -16.56
N ARG A 288 -11.90 -9.33 -15.82
CA ARG A 288 -11.74 -10.79 -15.97
C ARG A 288 -10.27 -11.22 -16.01
N LYS A 289 -9.42 -10.54 -15.22
CA LYS A 289 -7.97 -10.79 -15.15
C LYS A 289 -7.63 -12.23 -14.76
N THR A 290 -8.50 -12.88 -14.00
CA THR A 290 -8.31 -14.23 -13.45
C THR A 290 -9.59 -15.05 -13.53
N SER A 291 -9.46 -16.38 -13.53
CA SER A 291 -10.55 -17.34 -13.41
C SER A 291 -10.38 -18.25 -12.18
N PRO A 292 -11.45 -18.92 -11.70
CA PRO A 292 -11.34 -19.93 -10.66
C PRO A 292 -10.35 -21.06 -10.99
N GLY A 293 -10.24 -21.43 -12.27
CA GLY A 293 -9.28 -22.43 -12.74
C GLY A 293 -7.83 -21.96 -12.61
N ASP A 294 -7.53 -20.72 -13.04
CA ASP A 294 -6.20 -20.12 -12.88
C ASP A 294 -5.80 -20.07 -11.39
N TYR A 295 -6.75 -19.71 -10.53
CA TYR A 295 -6.54 -19.64 -9.09
C TYR A 295 -6.23 -21.02 -8.50
N SER A 296 -7.04 -22.04 -8.83
CA SER A 296 -6.86 -23.40 -8.36
C SER A 296 -5.48 -23.95 -8.76
N ALA A 297 -5.08 -23.75 -10.02
CA ALA A 297 -3.75 -24.15 -10.51
C ALA A 297 -2.62 -23.43 -9.76
N ALA A 298 -2.73 -22.12 -9.55
CA ALA A 298 -1.73 -21.34 -8.82
C ALA A 298 -1.54 -21.82 -7.38
N VAL A 299 -2.64 -22.07 -6.66
CA VAL A 299 -2.58 -22.59 -5.28
C VAL A 299 -1.96 -23.99 -5.26
N ALA A 300 -2.38 -24.88 -6.17
CA ALA A 300 -1.80 -26.22 -6.28
C ALA A 300 -0.28 -26.17 -6.50
N ASN A 301 0.19 -25.36 -7.46
CA ASN A 301 1.61 -25.18 -7.74
C ASN A 301 2.39 -24.67 -6.51
N LEU A 302 1.82 -23.73 -5.74
CA LEU A 302 2.46 -23.20 -4.53
C LEU A 302 2.54 -24.27 -3.41
N LEU A 303 1.47 -25.02 -3.20
CA LEU A 303 1.45 -26.09 -2.20
C LEU A 303 2.44 -27.21 -2.57
N GLU A 304 2.48 -27.61 -3.85
CA GLU A 304 3.43 -28.61 -4.36
C GLU A 304 4.89 -28.14 -4.23
N ALA A 305 5.15 -26.84 -4.45
CA ALA A 305 6.46 -26.25 -4.23
C ALA A 305 6.89 -26.25 -2.74
N GLY A 306 5.97 -26.50 -1.80
CA GLY A 306 6.25 -26.64 -0.38
C GLY A 306 5.76 -25.48 0.50
N PHE A 307 4.99 -24.53 -0.04
CA PHE A 307 4.36 -23.50 0.79
C PHE A 307 3.28 -24.12 1.68
N ARG A 308 3.23 -23.69 2.95
CA ARG A 308 2.15 -24.08 3.86
C ARG A 308 0.88 -23.25 3.58
N PRO A 309 -0.32 -23.81 3.82
CA PRO A 309 -1.60 -23.10 3.64
C PRO A 309 -1.68 -21.70 4.29
N ASP A 310 -1.10 -21.52 5.48
CA ASP A 310 -1.08 -20.24 6.20
C ASP A 310 -0.08 -19.22 5.64
N GLN A 311 0.81 -19.64 4.73
CA GLN A 311 1.72 -18.75 4.01
C GLN A 311 1.14 -18.25 2.69
N VAL A 312 0.07 -18.89 2.20
CA VAL A 312 -0.66 -18.53 0.99
C VAL A 312 -1.93 -17.79 1.39
N GLU A 313 -1.83 -16.46 1.50
CA GLU A 313 -3.00 -15.59 1.72
C GLU A 313 -3.59 -15.19 0.37
N THR A 314 -4.91 -15.05 0.27
CA THR A 314 -5.61 -14.58 -0.94
C THR A 314 -6.48 -13.39 -0.61
N TYR A 315 -6.28 -12.29 -1.33
CA TYR A 315 -7.15 -11.14 -1.22
C TYR A 315 -8.53 -11.45 -1.83
N VAL A 316 -9.56 -11.24 -1.02
CA VAL A 316 -10.97 -11.23 -1.41
C VAL A 316 -11.49 -9.82 -1.20
N LEU A 317 -11.86 -9.15 -2.28
CA LEU A 317 -12.38 -7.80 -2.30
C LEU A 317 -13.87 -7.79 -1.99
N ALA A 318 -14.23 -7.01 -0.98
CA ALA A 318 -15.59 -6.87 -0.47
C ALA A 318 -16.06 -5.41 -0.53
N GLY A 319 -17.33 -5.22 -0.84
CA GLY A 319 -18.00 -3.92 -0.85
C GLY A 319 -17.93 -3.18 -2.18
N LEU A 320 -17.77 -3.90 -3.30
CA LEU A 320 -17.96 -3.32 -4.63
C LEU A 320 -19.42 -2.95 -4.85
N PRO A 321 -19.72 -1.89 -5.64
CA PRO A 321 -21.10 -1.57 -6.02
C PRO A 321 -21.87 -2.78 -6.58
N GLY A 322 -23.05 -3.04 -6.05
CA GLY A 322 -23.93 -4.17 -6.38
C GLY A 322 -23.52 -5.52 -5.79
N GLN A 323 -22.48 -5.59 -4.95
CA GLN A 323 -21.98 -6.84 -4.40
C GLN A 323 -22.68 -7.20 -3.08
N ARG A 324 -23.19 -8.43 -2.96
CA ARG A 324 -23.86 -8.88 -1.73
C ARG A 324 -22.87 -9.60 -0.80
N ALA A 325 -23.15 -9.56 0.50
CA ALA A 325 -22.35 -10.29 1.50
C ALA A 325 -22.22 -11.80 1.18
N TYR A 326 -23.27 -12.42 0.64
CA TYR A 326 -23.25 -13.81 0.19
C TYR A 326 -22.18 -14.09 -0.89
N ASP A 327 -21.99 -13.17 -1.84
CA ASP A 327 -21.04 -13.32 -2.94
C ASP A 327 -19.59 -13.31 -2.40
N VAL A 328 -19.34 -12.47 -1.40
CA VAL A 328 -18.07 -12.43 -0.66
C VAL A 328 -17.86 -13.71 0.15
N ALA A 329 -18.88 -14.19 0.87
CA ALA A 329 -18.82 -15.43 1.66
C ALA A 329 -18.51 -16.65 0.77
N SER A 330 -19.14 -16.73 -0.41
CA SER A 330 -18.88 -17.77 -1.41
C SER A 330 -17.42 -17.73 -1.89
N SER A 331 -16.88 -16.54 -2.16
CA SER A 331 -15.47 -16.37 -2.53
C SER A 331 -14.51 -16.78 -1.40
N ILE A 332 -14.83 -16.47 -0.14
CA ILE A 332 -14.06 -16.95 1.02
C ILE A 332 -14.09 -18.48 1.11
N GLY A 333 -15.27 -19.09 0.94
CA GLY A 333 -15.43 -20.54 0.95
C GLY A 333 -14.62 -21.23 -0.16
N PHE A 334 -14.63 -20.67 -1.36
CA PHE A 334 -13.82 -21.16 -2.49
C PHE A 334 -12.32 -21.08 -2.22
N VAL A 335 -11.82 -19.96 -1.69
CA VAL A 335 -10.40 -19.83 -1.31
C VAL A 335 -9.99 -20.89 -0.29
N ARG A 336 -10.83 -21.12 0.72
CA ARG A 336 -10.57 -22.12 1.76
C ARG A 336 -10.58 -23.54 1.22
N SER A 337 -11.51 -23.87 0.32
CA SER A 337 -11.58 -25.22 -0.26
C SER A 337 -10.36 -25.57 -1.11
N MET A 338 -9.62 -24.57 -1.60
CA MET A 338 -8.35 -24.76 -2.31
C MET A 338 -7.12 -24.86 -1.38
N GLY A 339 -7.28 -24.72 -0.05
CA GLY A 339 -6.17 -24.82 0.90
C GLY A 339 -5.38 -23.52 1.09
N ALA A 340 -5.96 -22.37 0.72
CA ALA A 340 -5.39 -21.05 0.96
C ALA A 340 -6.18 -20.28 2.02
N ARG A 341 -5.55 -19.25 2.61
CA ARG A 341 -6.19 -18.41 3.61
C ARG A 341 -6.83 -17.18 2.97
N ALA A 342 -8.13 -17.00 3.13
CA ALA A 342 -8.81 -15.79 2.70
C ALA A 342 -8.39 -14.58 3.55
N LYS A 343 -8.25 -13.42 2.89
CA LYS A 343 -7.95 -12.14 3.52
C LYS A 343 -8.81 -11.07 2.89
N LEU A 344 -9.72 -10.51 3.67
CA LEU A 344 -10.59 -9.46 3.16
C LEU A 344 -9.81 -8.17 2.90
N ALA A 345 -9.91 -7.70 1.66
CA ALA A 345 -9.67 -6.32 1.27
C ALA A 345 -11.03 -5.64 1.14
N GLN A 346 -11.16 -4.41 1.65
CA GLN A 346 -12.40 -3.64 1.49
C GLN A 346 -12.22 -2.67 0.33
N PHE A 347 -13.25 -2.52 -0.50
CA PHE A 347 -13.27 -1.58 -1.60
C PHE A 347 -13.20 -0.14 -1.08
N SER A 348 -12.46 0.69 -1.82
CA SER A 348 -12.35 2.13 -1.64
C SER A 348 -12.69 2.76 -2.98
N PRO A 349 -13.62 3.73 -3.05
CA PRO A 349 -13.89 4.45 -4.28
C PRO A 349 -12.73 5.41 -4.53
N ILE A 350 -11.82 5.04 -5.42
CA ILE A 350 -10.61 5.81 -5.71
C ILE A 350 -10.89 6.83 -6.81
N PRO A 351 -10.72 8.14 -6.58
CA PRO A 351 -10.97 9.19 -7.56
C PRO A 351 -10.29 8.95 -8.91
N GLY A 352 -11.02 9.27 -9.99
CA GLY A 352 -10.57 9.08 -11.38
C GLY A 352 -10.70 7.64 -11.91
N THR A 353 -11.01 6.65 -11.06
CA THR A 353 -11.26 5.28 -11.54
C THR A 353 -12.67 5.12 -12.12
N PRO A 354 -12.90 4.19 -13.06
CA PRO A 354 -14.25 3.98 -13.60
C PRO A 354 -15.31 3.66 -12.53
N LEU A 355 -14.98 2.84 -11.52
CA LEU A 355 -15.93 2.55 -10.44
C LEU A 355 -16.21 3.76 -9.55
N PHE A 356 -15.23 4.65 -9.34
CA PHE A 356 -15.51 5.90 -8.64
C PHE A 356 -16.57 6.74 -9.35
N ASN A 357 -16.53 6.82 -10.69
CA ASN A 357 -17.55 7.53 -11.45
C ASN A 357 -18.94 6.88 -11.33
N GLU A 358 -19.01 5.56 -11.18
CA GLU A 358 -20.27 4.86 -10.89
C GLU A 358 -20.77 5.20 -9.48
N VAL A 359 -19.88 5.20 -8.49
CA VAL A 359 -20.21 5.57 -7.09
C VAL A 359 -20.73 6.99 -6.99
N VAL A 360 -20.10 7.96 -7.66
CA VAL A 360 -20.52 9.38 -7.61
C VAL A 360 -21.93 9.60 -8.17
N ARG A 361 -22.43 8.73 -9.05
CA ARG A 361 -23.81 8.84 -9.57
C ARG A 361 -24.86 8.56 -8.50
N THR A 362 -24.56 7.72 -7.52
CA THR A 362 -25.48 7.38 -6.43
C THR A 362 -25.11 8.06 -5.10
N HIS A 363 -23.82 8.36 -4.91
CA HIS A 363 -23.23 8.99 -3.72
C HIS A 363 -22.33 10.16 -4.12
N PRO A 364 -22.90 11.27 -4.64
CA PRO A 364 -22.12 12.42 -5.11
C PRO A 364 -21.24 13.04 -4.02
N GLU A 365 -21.62 12.92 -2.74
CA GLU A 365 -20.87 13.39 -1.59
C GLU A 365 -19.45 12.79 -1.48
N VAL A 366 -19.21 11.61 -2.08
CA VAL A 366 -17.90 10.92 -2.07
C VAL A 366 -16.84 11.69 -2.86
N GLN A 367 -17.27 12.50 -3.83
CA GLN A 367 -16.37 13.37 -4.59
C GLN A 367 -15.86 14.53 -3.74
N GLU A 368 -16.74 15.13 -2.93
CA GLU A 368 -16.46 16.36 -2.19
C GLU A 368 -15.75 16.10 -0.85
N GLU A 369 -15.98 14.94 -0.23
CA GLU A 369 -15.37 14.57 1.05
C GLU A 369 -14.54 13.29 0.92
N PRO A 370 -13.20 13.41 0.77
CA PRO A 370 -12.32 12.25 0.61
C PRO A 370 -12.32 11.29 1.80
N LEU A 371 -12.81 11.68 2.99
CA LEU A 371 -13.03 10.73 4.09
C LEU A 371 -14.03 9.64 3.72
N LEU A 372 -15.02 9.93 2.88
CA LEU A 372 -16.01 8.93 2.45
C LEU A 372 -15.41 7.86 1.52
N GLN A 373 -14.18 8.08 1.03
CA GLN A 373 -13.42 7.12 0.22
C GLN A 373 -12.73 6.05 1.07
N ASN A 374 -12.75 6.17 2.40
CA ASN A 374 -12.10 5.23 3.31
C ASN A 374 -12.72 3.83 3.19
N ASN A 375 -11.88 2.81 2.96
CA ASN A 375 -12.31 1.44 2.76
C ASN A 375 -13.08 0.82 3.94
N THR A 376 -12.85 1.32 5.15
CA THR A 376 -13.53 0.87 6.36
C THR A 376 -14.93 1.48 6.48
N PHE A 377 -15.15 2.60 5.81
CA PHE A 377 -16.33 3.42 5.96
C PHE A 377 -17.29 3.29 4.77
N TYR A 378 -16.75 3.30 3.54
CA TYR A 378 -17.52 3.37 2.31
C TYR A 378 -18.61 2.28 2.23
N SER A 379 -18.21 1.01 2.22
CA SER A 379 -19.18 -0.08 2.03
C SER A 379 -20.26 -0.10 3.14
N PRO A 380 -19.92 -0.13 4.44
CA PRO A 380 -20.92 -0.27 5.50
C PRO A 380 -21.77 0.97 5.79
N TYR A 381 -21.30 2.19 5.48
CA TYR A 381 -21.98 3.42 5.90
C TYR A 381 -22.31 4.41 4.78
N VAL A 382 -21.67 4.30 3.62
CA VAL A 382 -22.00 5.12 2.44
C VAL A 382 -22.91 4.33 1.50
N SER A 383 -22.43 3.19 0.99
CA SER A 383 -23.22 2.36 0.09
C SER A 383 -24.34 1.60 0.81
N GLY A 384 -24.07 1.14 2.04
CA GLY A 384 -24.99 0.30 2.81
C GLY A 384 -25.21 -1.12 2.23
N GLU A 385 -24.52 -1.51 1.15
CA GLU A 385 -24.74 -2.79 0.46
C GLU A 385 -24.28 -4.01 1.27
N ILE A 386 -23.26 -3.81 2.13
CA ILE A 386 -22.82 -4.79 3.11
C ILE A 386 -22.79 -4.09 4.46
N THR A 387 -23.69 -4.47 5.36
CA THR A 387 -23.84 -3.85 6.67
C THR A 387 -22.60 -4.07 7.55
N PRO A 388 -22.39 -3.25 8.62
CA PRO A 388 -21.31 -3.47 9.57
C PRO A 388 -21.27 -4.90 10.16
N GLU A 389 -22.43 -5.46 10.47
CA GLU A 389 -22.61 -6.80 11.04
C GLU A 389 -22.26 -7.91 10.03
N GLU A 390 -22.70 -7.77 8.77
CA GLU A 390 -22.34 -8.70 7.70
C GLU A 390 -20.84 -8.65 7.42
N LEU A 391 -20.26 -7.46 7.32
CA LEU A 391 -18.84 -7.27 7.10
C LEU A 391 -18.00 -7.85 8.25
N GLN A 392 -18.47 -7.73 9.49
CA GLN A 392 -17.82 -8.35 10.65
C GLN A 392 -17.91 -9.88 10.57
N SER A 393 -19.08 -10.42 10.20
CA SER A 393 -19.29 -11.86 10.00
C SER A 393 -18.37 -12.43 8.91
N LEU A 394 -18.18 -11.69 7.81
CA LEU A 394 -17.24 -12.04 6.73
C LEU A 394 -15.79 -12.01 7.23
N LYS A 395 -15.41 -11.02 8.05
CA LYS A 395 -14.07 -10.94 8.65
C LYS A 395 -13.79 -12.12 9.56
N ASP A 396 -14.79 -12.55 10.33
CA ASP A 396 -14.66 -13.72 11.21
C ASP A 396 -14.59 -15.01 10.39
N LEU A 397 -15.41 -15.16 9.35
CA LEU A 397 -15.34 -16.28 8.40
C LEU A 397 -13.96 -16.41 7.74
N ALA A 398 -13.34 -15.29 7.34
CA ALA A 398 -12.00 -15.28 6.75
C ALA A 398 -10.87 -15.57 7.76
N ARG A 399 -11.13 -15.43 9.06
CA ARG A 399 -10.15 -15.69 10.13
C ARG A 399 -10.19 -17.12 10.66
N THR A 400 -11.32 -17.80 10.52
CA THR A 400 -11.48 -19.19 10.93
C THR A 400 -10.46 -20.07 10.22
N PRO A 401 -9.62 -20.83 10.95
CA PRO A 401 -8.72 -21.81 10.34
C PRO A 401 -9.48 -22.76 9.41
N GLY A 402 -8.85 -23.07 8.28
CA GLY A 402 -9.35 -23.99 7.25
C GLY A 402 -9.63 -25.36 7.81
#